data_AF-A0AAV9C6G4-F1
#
_entry.id   AF-A0AAV9C6G4-F1
#
_cell.length_a   1.000
_cell.length_b   1.000
_cell.length_c   1.000
_cell.angle_alpha   90.00
_cell.angle_beta   90.00
_cell.angle_gamma   90.00
#
_symmetry.space_group_name_H-M   'P 1'
#
loop_
_entity.id
_entity.type
_entity.pdbx_description
1 polymer ?
#
loop_
_entity_poly.entity_id
_entity_poly.type
_entity_poly.pdbx_seq_one_letter_code
_entity_poly.pdbx_strand_id
1 'polypeptide(L)'
;MRVLIDRILIELADPNPQSAAPSEELNKSVVLALYDALNTRDVSTVHRLLAPDLEWWFHGPPHFQFMMRLLTGLSPNEPFLFKPRKIAAFGPTVLAEGSDSVRNINWVHAWTVVVGTDGLMITQVREYFNTSVTVTRVAPPPSSSSSSSSSLHCLPQQLLWESTPSEESVPGLVLAI
;
A
#
# COMPACT_ATOMS: atom_id res chain seq x y z
N MET A 1 -22.65 3.58 5.33
CA MET A 1 -21.33 3.78 5.95
C MET A 1 -21.22 3.14 7.34
N ARG A 2 -22.18 3.34 8.27
CA ARG A 2 -22.16 2.69 9.61
C ARG A 2 -22.10 1.15 9.59
N VAL A 3 -22.84 0.51 8.70
CA VAL A 3 -22.92 -0.97 8.59
C VAL A 3 -21.57 -1.63 8.25
N LEU A 4 -20.67 -0.92 7.55
CA LEU A 4 -19.35 -1.44 7.21
C LEU A 4 -18.41 -1.42 8.42
N ILE A 5 -18.57 -0.42 9.29
CA ILE A 5 -17.79 -0.25 10.52
C ILE A 5 -18.20 -1.30 11.56
N ASP A 6 -19.51 -1.58 11.67
CA ASP A 6 -20.02 -2.61 12.59
C ASP A 6 -19.58 -4.03 12.17
N ARG A 7 -19.38 -4.28 10.88
CA ARG A 7 -18.83 -5.56 10.38
C ARG A 7 -17.36 -5.78 10.75
N ILE A 8 -16.60 -4.72 11.02
CA ILE A 8 -15.20 -4.82 11.46
C ILE A 8 -15.12 -5.36 12.91
N LEU A 9 -16.20 -5.27 13.71
CA LEU A 9 -16.21 -5.65 15.12
C LEU A 9 -16.76 -7.06 15.41
N ILE A 10 -17.44 -7.72 14.47
CA ILE A 10 -18.22 -8.95 14.76
C ILE A 10 -17.45 -10.26 14.54
N GLU A 11 -16.33 -10.27 13.81
CA GLU A 11 -15.63 -11.50 13.44
C GLU A 11 -14.49 -11.87 14.42
N LEU A 12 -14.79 -11.93 15.73
CA LEU A 12 -13.86 -12.39 16.79
C LEU A 12 -14.35 -13.64 17.54
N ALA A 13 -15.19 -14.48 16.93
CA ALA A 13 -15.79 -15.64 17.60
C ALA A 13 -15.44 -17.01 16.98
N ASP A 14 -14.25 -17.18 16.40
CA ASP A 14 -13.72 -18.51 16.03
C ASP A 14 -12.42 -18.84 16.77
N PRO A 15 -12.37 -19.91 17.59
CA PRO A 15 -11.18 -20.31 18.33
C PRO A 15 -10.34 -21.28 17.48
N ASN A 16 -9.63 -20.77 16.48
CA ASN A 16 -8.56 -21.52 15.82
C ASN A 16 -7.19 -20.86 16.06
N PRO A 17 -6.23 -21.49 16.77
CA PRO A 17 -4.96 -20.88 17.15
C PRO A 17 -3.89 -20.97 16.04
N GLN A 18 -4.23 -20.50 14.83
CA GLN A 18 -3.25 -20.21 13.78
C GLN A 18 -3.35 -18.73 13.38
N SER A 19 -2.68 -17.86 14.16
CA SER A 19 -2.20 -16.53 13.75
C SER A 19 -3.10 -15.76 12.77
N ALA A 20 -4.18 -15.15 13.27
CA ALA A 20 -5.09 -14.35 12.46
C ALA A 20 -4.46 -13.00 12.07
N ALA A 21 -3.52 -13.02 11.12
CA ALA A 21 -3.22 -11.82 10.36
C ALA A 21 -4.53 -11.36 9.69
N PRO A 22 -4.84 -10.06 9.67
CA PRO A 22 -6.05 -9.57 9.04
C PRO A 22 -6.10 -10.02 7.59
N SER A 23 -7.29 -10.37 7.11
CA SER A 23 -7.46 -10.79 5.73
C SER A 23 -7.02 -9.65 4.79
N GLU A 24 -6.43 -10.03 3.65
CA GLU A 24 -6.01 -9.08 2.63
C GLU A 24 -7.14 -8.14 2.19
N GLU A 25 -8.39 -8.62 2.21
CA GLU A 25 -9.56 -7.82 1.87
C GLU A 25 -9.90 -6.77 2.94
N LEU A 26 -9.67 -7.08 4.21
CA LEU A 26 -9.80 -6.11 5.30
C LEU A 26 -8.70 -5.05 5.21
N ASN A 27 -7.47 -5.43 4.86
CA ASN A 27 -6.36 -4.49 4.64
C ASN A 27 -6.67 -3.52 3.49
N LYS A 28 -7.20 -4.01 2.36
CA LYS A 28 -7.69 -3.15 1.26
C LYS A 28 -8.77 -2.20 1.74
N SER A 29 -9.73 -2.68 2.53
CA SER A 29 -10.84 -1.88 3.04
C SER A 29 -10.35 -0.72 3.91
N VAL A 30 -9.35 -0.95 4.76
CA VAL A 30 -8.70 0.09 5.58
C VAL A 30 -8.06 1.17 4.71
N VAL A 31 -7.30 0.76 3.68
CA VAL A 31 -6.64 1.70 2.77
C VAL A 31 -7.63 2.49 1.92
N LEU A 32 -8.70 1.85 1.44
CA LEU A 32 -9.79 2.55 0.74
C LEU A 32 -10.51 3.56 1.65
N ALA A 33 -10.76 3.19 2.91
CA ALA A 33 -11.34 4.10 3.90
C ALA A 33 -10.42 5.30 4.19
N LEU A 34 -9.09 5.09 4.22
CA LEU A 34 -8.13 6.19 4.32
C LEU A 34 -8.25 7.15 3.12
N TYR A 35 -8.29 6.63 1.89
CA TYR A 35 -8.44 7.48 0.70
C TYR A 35 -9.76 8.27 0.70
N ASP A 36 -10.86 7.66 1.10
CA ASP A 36 -12.15 8.36 1.24
C ASP A 36 -12.08 9.47 2.28
N ALA A 37 -11.49 9.18 3.45
CA ALA A 37 -11.30 10.16 4.52
C ALA A 37 -10.40 11.34 4.10
N LEU A 38 -9.30 11.06 3.38
CA LEU A 38 -8.41 12.09 2.83
C LEU A 38 -9.14 13.02 1.85
N ASN A 39 -9.93 12.44 0.94
CA ASN A 39 -10.66 13.20 -0.07
C ASN A 39 -11.83 14.00 0.53
N THR A 40 -12.47 13.50 1.58
CA THR A 40 -13.58 14.16 2.29
C THR A 40 -13.12 15.06 3.44
N ARG A 41 -11.80 15.12 3.71
CA ARG A 41 -11.20 15.85 4.83
C ARG A 41 -11.72 15.39 6.21
N ASP A 42 -12.05 14.10 6.34
CA ASP A 42 -12.38 13.48 7.63
C ASP A 42 -11.10 13.23 8.45
N VAL A 43 -10.67 14.27 9.15
CA VAL A 43 -9.47 14.29 10.00
C VAL A 43 -9.54 13.22 11.10
N SER A 44 -10.72 12.97 11.66
CA SER A 44 -10.92 11.98 12.73
C SER A 44 -10.66 10.55 12.23
N THR A 45 -11.14 10.22 11.03
CA THR A 45 -10.85 8.93 10.41
C THR A 45 -9.39 8.82 9.99
N VAL A 46 -8.79 9.88 9.44
CA VAL A 46 -7.34 9.87 9.09
C VAL A 46 -6.49 9.58 10.33
N HIS A 47 -6.71 10.29 11.45
CA HIS A 47 -5.96 10.06 12.69
C HIS A 47 -6.18 8.67 13.30
N ARG A 48 -7.37 8.09 13.14
CA ARG A 48 -7.66 6.74 13.63
C ARG A 48 -6.93 5.68 12.80
N LEU A 49 -6.80 5.88 11.49
CA LEU A 49 -6.25 4.89 10.58
C LEU A 49 -4.73 4.98 10.41
N LEU A 50 -4.13 6.14 10.65
CA LEU A 50 -2.68 6.33 10.51
C LEU A 50 -1.96 6.27 11.85
N ALA A 51 -0.77 5.68 11.84
CA ALA A 51 0.15 5.78 12.95
C ALA A 51 0.62 7.21 13.21
N PRO A 52 0.72 7.64 14.48
CA PRO A 52 1.31 8.93 14.82
C PRO A 52 2.74 9.08 14.29
N ASP A 53 3.47 7.97 14.22
CA ASP A 53 4.84 7.82 13.74
C ASP A 53 4.90 7.13 12.37
N LEU A 54 3.97 7.46 11.47
CA LEU A 54 3.92 6.95 10.10
C LEU A 54 5.29 7.03 9.42
N GLU A 55 5.85 5.86 9.08
CA GLU A 55 7.11 5.79 8.35
C GLU A 55 6.87 6.07 6.87
N TRP A 56 7.68 6.96 6.30
CA TRP A 56 7.45 7.51 4.97
C TRP A 56 8.66 7.37 4.05
N TRP A 57 8.44 6.82 2.86
CA TRP A 57 9.40 6.88 1.75
C TRP A 57 8.76 7.47 0.51
N PHE A 58 9.54 8.27 -0.20
CA PHE A 58 9.10 8.92 -1.42
C PHE A 58 10.08 8.64 -2.56
N HIS A 59 9.54 8.16 -3.67
CA HIS A 59 10.24 7.98 -4.93
C HIS A 59 9.47 8.71 -6.04
N GLY A 60 10.08 9.74 -6.60
CA GLY A 60 9.50 10.51 -7.70
C GLY A 60 10.07 11.92 -7.79
N PRO A 61 9.55 12.75 -8.69
CA PRO A 61 9.91 14.16 -8.77
C PRO A 61 9.64 14.91 -7.46
N PRO A 62 10.57 15.74 -6.94
CA PRO A 62 10.44 16.39 -5.63
C PRO A 62 9.18 17.26 -5.44
N HIS A 63 8.58 17.74 -6.52
CA HIS A 63 7.39 18.59 -6.48
C HIS A 63 6.06 17.79 -6.38
N PHE A 64 6.10 16.45 -6.43
CA PHE A 64 4.93 15.56 -6.35
C PHE A 64 4.64 14.99 -4.97
N GLN A 65 5.15 15.59 -3.89
CA GLN A 65 4.91 15.15 -2.51
C GLN A 65 3.49 15.54 -2.01
N PHE A 66 2.45 15.12 -2.74
CA PHE A 66 1.07 15.54 -2.50
C PHE A 66 0.51 15.00 -1.19
N MET A 67 0.74 13.72 -0.86
CA MET A 67 0.19 13.11 0.36
C MET A 67 0.85 13.72 1.60
N MET A 68 2.18 13.91 1.56
CA MET A 68 2.90 14.54 2.67
C MET A 68 2.35 15.95 2.91
N ARG A 69 2.20 16.76 1.85
CA ARG A 69 1.63 18.11 1.97
C ARG A 69 0.19 18.09 2.49
N LEU A 70 -0.60 17.11 2.08
CA LEU A 70 -1.97 16.92 2.57
C LEU A 70 -2.00 16.63 4.07
N LEU A 71 -1.20 15.67 4.53
CA LEU A 71 -1.17 15.22 5.93
C LEU A 71 -0.49 16.22 6.88
N THR A 72 0.39 17.08 6.36
CA THR A 72 1.06 18.14 7.14
C THR A 72 0.37 19.51 7.05
N GLY A 73 -0.74 19.62 6.32
CA GLY A 73 -1.47 20.88 6.14
C GLY A 73 -0.77 21.89 5.21
N LEU A 74 0.25 21.47 4.46
CA LEU A 74 0.97 22.28 3.48
C LEU A 74 0.33 22.25 2.07
N SER A 75 -0.91 21.77 1.94
CA SER A 75 -1.54 21.60 0.63
C SER A 75 -1.79 22.96 -0.07
N PRO A 76 -1.44 23.11 -1.36
CA PRO A 76 -1.73 24.32 -2.12
C PRO A 76 -3.24 24.52 -2.31
N ASN A 77 -3.65 25.70 -2.80
CA ASN A 77 -5.05 26.03 -3.10
C ASN A 77 -5.74 25.02 -4.03
N GLU A 78 -4.98 24.30 -4.84
CA GLU A 78 -5.50 23.25 -5.72
C GLU A 78 -5.36 21.87 -5.06
N PRO A 79 -6.47 21.19 -4.69
CA PRO A 79 -6.40 19.89 -4.06
C PRO A 79 -5.98 18.80 -5.05
N PHE A 80 -5.08 17.93 -4.62
CA PHE A 80 -4.82 16.64 -5.27
C PHE A 80 -5.75 15.59 -4.66
N LEU A 81 -6.57 14.94 -5.50
CA LEU A 81 -7.51 13.90 -5.07
C LEU A 81 -6.91 12.52 -5.33
N PHE A 82 -6.75 11.74 -4.28
CA PHE A 82 -6.23 10.38 -4.40
C PHE A 82 -7.37 9.42 -4.66
N LYS A 83 -7.50 8.98 -5.92
CA LYS A 83 -8.50 7.99 -6.34
C LYS A 83 -7.82 6.73 -6.88
N PRO A 84 -7.69 5.67 -6.06
CA PRO A 84 -7.16 4.40 -6.55
C PRO A 84 -8.02 3.84 -7.68
N ARG A 85 -7.38 3.43 -8.78
CA ARG A 85 -8.00 2.69 -9.89
C ARG A 85 -7.76 1.18 -9.81
N LYS A 86 -6.65 0.77 -9.19
CA LYS A 86 -6.26 -0.62 -8.99
C LYS A 86 -5.73 -0.79 -7.58
N ILE A 87 -6.20 -1.82 -6.88
CA ILE A 87 -5.77 -2.14 -5.53
C ILE A 87 -5.46 -3.63 -5.40
N ALA A 88 -4.36 -3.95 -4.74
CA ALA A 88 -3.95 -5.32 -4.44
C ALA A 88 -3.38 -5.37 -3.03
N ALA A 89 -3.52 -6.50 -2.36
CA ALA A 89 -2.93 -6.72 -1.04
C ALA A 89 -2.12 -8.01 -1.07
N PHE A 90 -1.02 -8.00 -0.33
CA PHE A 90 -0.12 -9.12 -0.16
C PHE A 90 0.33 -9.15 1.31
N GLY A 91 -0.32 -10.01 2.10
CA GLY A 91 -0.19 -9.97 3.55
C GLY A 91 -0.50 -8.56 4.11
N PRO A 92 0.42 -7.93 4.87
CA PRO A 92 0.20 -6.59 5.43
C PRO A 92 0.36 -5.45 4.42
N THR A 93 0.93 -5.72 3.23
CA THR A 93 1.21 -4.68 2.24
C THR A 93 0.03 -4.51 1.30
N VAL A 94 -0.46 -3.28 1.15
CA VAL A 94 -1.52 -2.92 0.21
C VAL A 94 -0.99 -1.94 -0.81
N LEU A 95 -1.06 -2.30 -2.09
CA LEU A 95 -0.72 -1.45 -3.21
C LEU A 95 -1.99 -0.79 -3.75
N ALA A 96 -1.94 0.53 -3.86
CA ALA A 96 -2.95 1.33 -4.52
C ALA A 96 -2.30 2.11 -5.65
N GLU A 97 -2.79 1.92 -6.87
CA GLU A 97 -2.37 2.66 -8.05
C GLU A 97 -3.48 3.63 -8.46
N GLY A 98 -3.10 4.83 -8.89
CA GLY A 98 -3.99 5.79 -9.51
C GLY A 98 -3.25 6.72 -10.47
N SER A 99 -4.00 7.64 -11.06
CA SER A 99 -3.45 8.66 -11.95
C SER A 99 -4.25 9.95 -11.90
N ASP A 100 -3.63 11.01 -12.39
CA ASP A 100 -4.25 12.29 -12.70
C ASP A 100 -3.85 12.66 -14.14
N SER A 101 -4.79 12.50 -15.07
CA SER A 101 -4.55 12.78 -16.48
C SER A 101 -4.41 14.27 -16.79
N VAL A 102 -4.99 15.15 -15.97
CA VAL A 102 -4.88 16.61 -16.16
C VAL A 102 -3.47 17.07 -15.86
N ARG A 103 -2.87 16.52 -14.79
CA ARG A 103 -1.52 16.86 -14.36
C ARG A 103 -0.43 15.94 -14.94
N ASN A 104 -0.83 14.94 -15.74
CA ASN A 104 0.02 13.88 -16.26
C ASN A 104 0.84 13.15 -15.19
N ILE A 105 0.15 12.69 -14.14
CA ILE A 105 0.75 12.01 -12.99
C ILE A 105 0.22 10.58 -12.91
N ASN A 106 1.13 9.62 -12.74
CA ASN A 106 0.84 8.27 -12.29
C ASN A 106 1.42 8.09 -10.89
N TRP A 107 0.71 7.35 -10.03
CA TRP A 107 1.19 7.08 -8.69
C TRP A 107 0.85 5.66 -8.24
N VAL A 108 1.76 5.07 -7.46
CA VAL A 108 1.55 3.84 -6.71
C VAL A 108 1.93 4.12 -5.26
N HIS A 109 1.04 3.81 -4.32
CA HIS A 109 1.35 3.84 -2.90
C HIS A 109 1.38 2.41 -2.37
N ALA A 110 2.44 2.04 -1.67
CA ALA A 110 2.53 0.81 -0.90
C ALA A 110 2.33 1.13 0.59
N TRP A 111 1.18 0.75 1.12
CA TRP A 111 0.82 0.92 2.52
C TRP A 111 1.10 -0.35 3.30
N THR A 112 1.54 -0.23 4.55
CA THR A 112 1.62 -1.38 5.47
C THR A 112 0.55 -1.25 6.53
N VAL A 113 -0.30 -2.28 6.63
CA VAL A 113 -1.40 -2.39 7.59
C VAL A 113 -1.03 -3.43 8.65
N VAL A 114 -1.20 -3.07 9.92
CA VAL A 114 -0.95 -3.94 11.07
C VAL A 114 -2.15 -3.93 12.02
N VAL A 115 -2.20 -4.91 12.92
CA VAL A 115 -3.16 -4.92 14.03
C VAL A 115 -2.60 -4.04 15.15
N GLY A 116 -3.24 -2.90 15.41
CA GLY A 116 -2.97 -2.02 16.54
C GLY A 116 -3.91 -2.27 17.72
N THR A 117 -3.87 -1.38 18.72
CA THR A 117 -4.69 -1.51 19.95
C THR A 117 -6.19 -1.35 19.68
N ASP A 118 -6.57 -0.45 18.77
CA ASP A 118 -7.96 -0.07 18.48
C ASP A 118 -8.47 -0.65 17.14
N GLY A 119 -7.79 -1.68 16.62
CA GLY A 119 -8.10 -2.30 15.34
C GLY A 119 -6.97 -2.16 14.33
N LEU A 120 -7.29 -2.18 13.04
CA LEU A 120 -6.29 -2.08 12.00
C LEU A 120 -5.80 -0.66 11.78
N MET A 121 -4.50 -0.54 11.56
CA MET A 121 -3.76 0.71 11.53
C MET A 121 -2.67 0.67 10.46
N ILE A 122 -2.45 1.78 9.80
CA ILE A 122 -1.44 1.97 8.76
C ILE A 122 -0.19 2.57 9.39
N THR A 123 0.93 1.87 9.30
CA THR A 123 2.20 2.27 9.93
C THR A 123 3.25 2.75 8.95
N GLN A 124 3.09 2.43 7.66
CA GLN A 124 4.07 2.78 6.64
C GLN A 124 3.41 3.19 5.33
N VAL A 125 4.08 4.09 4.60
CA VAL A 125 3.78 4.41 3.21
C VAL A 125 5.05 4.56 2.38
N ARG A 126 5.07 3.90 1.22
CA ARG A 126 6.05 4.15 0.15
C ARG A 126 5.31 4.72 -1.05
N GLU A 127 5.64 5.94 -1.43
CA GLU A 127 5.07 6.60 -2.59
C GLU A 127 5.98 6.46 -3.81
N TYR A 128 5.39 6.11 -4.95
CA TYR A 128 6.06 5.99 -6.24
C TYR A 128 5.30 6.84 -7.26
N PHE A 129 5.80 8.03 -7.57
CA PHE A 129 5.23 8.90 -8.59
C PHE A 129 6.02 8.79 -9.90
N ASN A 130 5.29 8.69 -11.02
CA ASN A 130 5.84 8.49 -12.36
C ASN A 130 6.96 7.44 -12.40
N THR A 131 6.72 6.32 -11.71
CA THR A 131 7.62 5.18 -11.56
C THR A 131 6.74 3.93 -11.70
N SER A 132 7.11 2.99 -12.58
CA SER A 132 6.40 1.72 -12.67
C SER A 132 6.84 0.81 -11.54
N VAL A 133 5.90 0.09 -10.93
CA VAL A 133 6.14 -0.82 -9.82
C VAL A 133 5.71 -2.21 -10.22
N THR A 134 6.60 -3.17 -10.03
CA THR A 134 6.37 -4.59 -10.27
C THR A 134 6.55 -5.34 -8.97
N VAL A 135 5.65 -6.24 -8.62
CA VAL A 135 5.71 -7.02 -7.38
C VAL A 135 6.07 -8.44 -7.73
N THR A 136 7.12 -8.94 -7.11
CA THR A 136 7.57 -10.32 -7.28
C THR A 136 7.60 -11.05 -5.95
N ARG A 137 7.14 -12.30 -5.96
CA ARG A 137 7.34 -13.21 -4.84
C ARG A 137 8.74 -13.77 -4.92
N VAL A 138 9.53 -13.62 -3.85
CA VAL A 138 10.82 -14.28 -3.75
C VAL A 138 10.66 -15.57 -2.96
N ALA A 139 10.85 -16.72 -3.62
CA ALA A 139 10.82 -18.00 -2.92
C ALA A 139 12.00 -18.08 -1.94
N PRO A 140 11.80 -18.53 -0.68
CA PRO A 140 12.92 -18.78 0.21
C PRO A 140 13.86 -19.82 -0.43
N PRO A 141 15.18 -19.70 -0.25
CA PRO A 141 16.10 -20.69 -0.77
C PRO A 141 15.71 -22.07 -0.20
N PRO A 142 15.80 -23.16 -1.01
CA PRO A 142 15.56 -24.49 -0.48
C PRO A 142 16.52 -24.71 0.70
N SER A 143 15.99 -25.09 1.86
CA SER A 143 16.79 -25.48 3.01
C SER A 143 17.71 -26.62 2.59
N SER A 144 18.99 -26.32 2.38
CA SER A 144 19.91 -27.19 1.68
C SER A 144 20.30 -28.39 2.55
N SER A 145 20.05 -29.60 2.04
CA SER A 145 20.91 -30.76 2.28
C SER A 145 21.39 -31.30 0.95
N SER A 146 22.24 -30.56 0.25
CA SER A 146 23.34 -31.10 -0.55
C SER A 146 24.09 -29.98 -1.25
N SER A 147 25.40 -30.00 -1.07
CA SER A 147 26.40 -29.15 -1.70
C SER A 147 26.47 -29.41 -3.22
N SER A 148 26.17 -28.39 -4.01
CA SER A 148 26.75 -28.26 -5.35
C SER A 148 26.85 -26.78 -5.71
N SER A 149 28.09 -26.38 -5.99
CA SER A 149 28.46 -25.08 -6.55
C SER A 149 27.85 -24.92 -7.93
N SER A 150 26.73 -24.23 -8.00
CA SER A 150 26.10 -23.78 -9.24
C SER A 150 25.71 -22.34 -9.04
N SER A 151 26.18 -21.49 -9.95
CA SER A 151 25.95 -20.06 -10.15
C SER A 151 24.72 -19.47 -9.44
N LEU A 152 24.88 -18.23 -8.94
CA LEU A 152 23.83 -17.32 -8.46
C LEU A 152 22.75 -17.09 -9.53
N HIS A 153 22.00 -18.13 -9.89
CA HIS A 153 20.93 -18.09 -10.87
C HIS A 153 19.65 -17.76 -10.15
N CYS A 154 19.10 -16.61 -10.54
CA CYS A 154 17.70 -16.19 -10.45
C CYS A 154 16.82 -17.18 -9.67
N LEU A 155 16.55 -16.87 -8.39
CA LEU A 155 15.44 -17.52 -7.68
C LEU A 155 14.19 -17.39 -8.57
N PRO A 156 13.35 -18.43 -8.70
CA PRO A 156 12.11 -18.30 -9.45
C PRO A 156 11.27 -17.19 -8.82
N GLN A 157 11.26 -16.02 -9.46
CA GLN A 157 10.46 -14.87 -9.06
C GLN A 157 9.11 -14.98 -9.76
N GLN A 158 8.04 -15.12 -8.97
CA GLN A 158 6.68 -15.11 -9.51
C GLN A 158 6.20 -13.67 -9.59
N LEU A 159 5.86 -13.18 -10.79
CA LEU A 159 5.20 -11.90 -10.97
C LEU A 159 3.79 -11.97 -10.35
N LEU A 160 3.54 -11.13 -9.35
CA LEU A 160 2.25 -11.08 -8.65
C LEU A 160 1.40 -9.90 -9.09
N TRP A 161 2.03 -8.77 -9.40
CA TRP A 161 1.33 -7.55 -9.78
C TRP A 161 2.25 -6.59 -10.51
N GLU A 162 1.67 -5.76 -11.36
CA GLU A 162 2.38 -4.71 -12.10
C GLU A 162 1.49 -3.48 -12.22
N SER A 163 2.09 -2.30 -12.09
CA SER A 163 1.42 -1.03 -12.32
C SER A 163 1.20 -0.76 -13.80
N THR A 164 0.15 -0.02 -14.15
CA THR A 164 -0.16 0.40 -15.53
C THR A 164 -0.01 1.91 -15.71
N PRO A 165 1.22 2.44 -15.87
CA PRO A 165 1.42 3.88 -16.09
C PRO A 165 0.77 4.33 -17.40
N SER A 166 0.28 5.57 -17.43
CA SER A 166 -0.30 6.18 -18.64
C SER A 166 0.75 6.61 -19.67
N GLU A 167 2.01 6.74 -19.27
CA GLU A 167 3.13 7.11 -20.14
C GLU A 167 3.97 5.86 -20.46
N GLU A 168 4.49 5.78 -21.70
CA GLU A 168 5.24 4.60 -22.17
C GLU A 168 6.64 4.47 -21.55
N SER A 169 7.22 5.55 -21.01
CA SER A 169 8.57 5.53 -20.44
C SER A 169 8.63 6.15 -19.06
N VAL A 170 8.67 5.30 -18.04
CA VAL A 170 8.94 5.67 -16.64
C VAL A 170 9.99 4.71 -16.07
N PRO A 171 10.82 5.13 -15.11
CA PRO A 171 11.72 4.22 -14.41
C PRO A 171 10.93 3.09 -13.74
N GLY A 172 11.46 1.87 -13.79
CA GLY A 172 10.85 0.70 -13.18
C GLY A 172 11.49 0.33 -11.84
N LEU A 173 10.66 -0.12 -10.90
CA LEU A 173 11.05 -0.57 -9.57
C LEU A 173 10.40 -1.92 -9.25
N VAL A 174 11.19 -2.84 -8.69
CA VAL A 174 10.70 -4.16 -8.25
C VAL A 174 10.54 -4.17 -6.74
N LEU A 175 9.33 -4.46 -6.28
CA LEU A 175 9.00 -4.71 -4.88
C LEU A 175 9.00 -6.23 -4.65
N ALA A 176 10.04 -6.73 -3.98
CA ALA A 176 10.10 -8.11 -3.55
C ALA A 176 9.31 -8.28 -2.25
N ILE A 177 8.40 -9.26 -2.22
CA ILE A 177 7.59 -9.60 -1.04
C ILE A 177 7.69 -11.07 -0.66
#